data_AF-A0A2D6MHE4-F1
#
_entry.id   AF-A0A2D6MHE4-F1
#
_cell.length_a   1.000
_cell.length_b   1.000
_cell.length_c   1.000
_cell.angle_alpha   90.00
_cell.angle_beta   90.00
_cell.angle_gamma   90.00
#
_symmetry.space_group_name_H-M   'P 1'
#
loop_
_entity.id
_entity.type
_entity.pdbx_description
1 polymer ?
#
loop_
_entity_poly.entity_id
_entity_poly.type
_entity_poly.pdbx_seq_one_letter_code
_entity_poly.pdbx_strand_id
1 'polypeptide(L)'
;MLTDPVILFQWLLAVFGVTIIITISKIFLPIRAAFLTQEIYEDPSPHFFRKIRKWIGELLHCAMCMGFWVGMGAGHFWLSPTQNIFIDGILGSAFSWLLYTNLWTKNIVQNEGG
;
A
#
# COMPACT_ATOMS: atom_id res chain seq x y z
N MET A 1 20.08 -17.33 4.25
CA MET A 1 19.12 -18.45 4.24
C MET A 1 17.82 -17.92 3.70
N LEU A 2 17.36 -18.40 2.54
CA LEU A 2 16.04 -18.07 2.00
C LEU A 2 15.03 -18.89 2.83
N THR A 3 14.10 -18.24 3.53
CA THR A 3 13.03 -18.94 4.26
C THR A 3 12.16 -19.72 3.27
N ASP A 4 11.53 -20.79 3.76
CA ASP A 4 10.71 -21.69 2.96
C ASP A 4 9.78 -20.93 1.99
N PRO A 5 9.68 -21.35 0.73
CA PRO A 5 8.91 -20.62 -0.29
C PRO A 5 7.44 -20.44 0.10
N VAL A 6 6.90 -21.33 0.93
CA VAL A 6 5.55 -21.26 1.48
C VAL A 6 5.39 -20.06 2.43
N ILE A 7 6.37 -19.81 3.29
CA ILE A 7 6.36 -18.72 4.26
C ILE A 7 6.47 -17.37 3.53
N LEU A 8 7.37 -17.28 2.55
CA LEU A 8 7.51 -16.10 1.71
C LEU A 8 6.22 -15.80 0.93
N PHE A 9 5.56 -16.84 0.40
CA PHE A 9 4.29 -16.68 -0.31
C PHE A 9 3.15 -16.21 0.60
N GLN A 10 3.02 -16.78 1.81
CA GLN A 10 2.04 -16.33 2.80
C GLN A 10 2.27 -14.88 3.21
N TRP A 11 3.52 -14.50 3.43
CA TRP A 11 3.90 -13.13 3.75
C TRP A 11 3.53 -12.14 2.62
N LEU A 12 3.85 -12.49 1.37
CA LEU A 12 3.50 -11.68 0.21
C LEU A 12 1.99 -11.48 0.06
N LEU A 13 1.21 -12.54 0.27
CA LEU A 13 -0.26 -12.46 0.25
C LEU A 13 -0.81 -11.58 1.37
N ALA A 14 -0.24 -11.66 2.58
CA ALA A 14 -0.64 -10.82 3.70
C ALA A 14 -0.34 -9.34 3.41
N VAL A 15 0.89 -9.03 2.96
CA VAL A 15 1.30 -7.66 2.58
C VAL A 15 0.40 -7.11 1.48
N PHE A 16 0.10 -7.93 0.46
CA PHE A 16 -0.79 -7.53 -0.61
C PHE A 16 -2.23 -7.30 -0.14
N GLY A 17 -2.79 -8.21 0.65
CA GLY A 17 -4.15 -8.09 1.18
C GLY A 17 -4.32 -6.83 2.01
N VAL A 18 -3.37 -6.53 2.90
CA VAL A 18 -3.35 -5.29 3.69
C VAL A 18 -3.21 -4.07 2.79
N THR A 19 -2.30 -4.12 1.80
CA THR A 19 -2.14 -3.04 0.82
C THR A 19 -3.43 -2.76 0.07
N ILE A 20 -4.14 -3.77 -0.41
CA ILE A 20 -5.45 -3.62 -1.07
C ILE A 20 -6.50 -3.06 -0.13
N ILE A 21 -6.58 -3.56 1.10
CA ILE A 21 -7.57 -3.08 2.07
C ILE A 21 -7.38 -1.59 2.29
N ILE A 22 -6.14 -1.12 2.41
CA ILE A 22 -5.86 0.29 2.60
C ILE A 22 -6.09 1.08 1.31
N THR A 23 -5.75 0.51 0.15
CA THR A 23 -5.71 1.19 -1.16
C THR A 23 -7.03 1.26 -1.91
N ILE A 24 -7.84 0.22 -1.82
CA ILE A 24 -9.03 0.03 -2.66
C ILE A 24 -10.30 -0.07 -1.81
N SER A 25 -10.23 -0.59 -0.57
CA SER A 25 -11.47 -0.83 0.17
C SER A 25 -12.22 0.46 0.49
N LYS A 26 -13.55 0.40 0.27
CA LYS A 26 -14.50 1.46 0.59
C LYS A 26 -14.55 1.81 2.09
N ILE A 27 -14.02 0.94 2.96
CA ILE A 27 -13.89 1.19 4.40
C ILE A 27 -12.90 2.32 4.68
N PHE A 28 -11.83 2.41 3.90
CA PHE A 28 -10.80 3.46 4.05
C PHE A 28 -11.06 4.68 3.16
N LEU A 29 -12.15 4.68 2.37
CA LEU A 29 -12.56 5.81 1.56
C LEU A 29 -12.73 7.12 2.36
N PRO A 30 -13.40 7.17 3.53
CA PRO A 30 -13.55 8.41 4.29
C PRO A 30 -12.22 8.91 4.86
N ILE A 31 -11.32 8.00 5.23
CA ILE A 31 -9.99 8.35 5.74
C ILE A 31 -9.17 8.92 4.58
N ARG A 32 -9.09 8.20 3.46
CA ARG A 32 -8.37 8.61 2.26
C ARG A 32 -8.89 9.93 1.70
N ALA A 33 -10.21 10.11 1.69
CA ALA A 33 -10.85 11.38 1.36
C ALA A 33 -10.46 12.46 2.35
N ALA A 34 -10.56 12.25 3.67
CA ALA A 34 -10.16 13.25 4.67
C ALA A 34 -8.71 13.74 4.50
N PHE A 35 -7.79 12.85 4.07
CA PHE A 35 -6.40 13.23 3.76
C PHE A 35 -6.23 13.97 2.42
N LEU A 36 -7.15 13.83 1.46
CA LEU A 36 -7.12 14.43 0.11
C LEU A 36 -8.01 15.68 -0.04
N THR A 37 -9.22 15.70 0.52
CA THR A 37 -10.23 16.76 0.32
C THR A 37 -9.94 18.03 1.11
N GLN A 38 -9.02 18.00 2.07
CA GLN A 38 -8.66 19.20 2.84
C GLN A 38 -7.71 20.17 2.13
N GLU A 39 -7.36 19.93 0.86
CA GLU A 39 -6.70 20.95 0.02
C GLU A 39 -7.58 22.21 -0.18
N ILE A 40 -8.89 22.13 0.03
CA ILE A 40 -9.85 23.20 -0.31
C ILE A 40 -10.25 24.06 0.90
N TYR A 41 -10.09 23.57 2.12
CA TYR A 41 -10.45 24.33 3.32
C TYR A 41 -9.15 24.82 3.99
N GLU A 42 -9.02 26.13 4.21
CA GLU A 42 -7.95 26.74 4.99
C GLU A 42 -7.89 26.11 6.39
N ASP A 43 -7.13 25.02 6.50
CA ASP A 43 -6.90 24.33 7.76
C ASP A 43 -5.88 25.17 8.55
N PRO A 44 -6.20 25.72 9.73
CA PRO A 44 -5.31 26.58 10.52
C PRO A 44 -4.12 25.81 11.13
N SER A 45 -3.91 24.56 10.72
CA SER A 45 -2.84 23.70 11.19
C SER A 45 -1.44 24.23 10.82
N PRO A 46 -0.42 24.03 11.68
CA PRO A 46 0.95 24.48 11.40
C PRO A 46 1.46 23.90 10.07
N HIS A 47 2.22 24.70 9.32
CA HIS A 47 2.75 24.34 7.98
C HIS A 47 3.37 22.93 7.89
N PHE A 48 3.97 22.46 8.99
CA PHE A 48 4.56 21.13 9.11
C PHE A 48 3.53 19.98 9.03
N PHE A 49 2.40 20.11 9.72
CA PHE A 49 1.35 19.09 9.73
C PHE A 49 0.66 18.94 8.36
N ARG A 50 0.51 20.06 7.63
CA ARG A 50 -0.01 20.05 6.26
C ARG A 50 0.89 19.24 5.31
N LYS A 51 2.22 19.38 5.45
CA LYS A 51 3.19 18.64 4.62
C LYS A 51 3.15 17.14 4.88
N ILE A 52 3.10 16.74 6.14
CA ILE A 52 3.00 15.32 6.53
C ILE A 52 1.68 14.72 6.04
N ARG A 53 0.57 15.46 6.20
CA ARG A 53 -0.76 15.00 5.77
C ARG A 53 -0.83 14.78 4.26
N LYS A 54 -0.28 15.71 3.45
CA LYS A 54 -0.21 15.57 1.99
C LYS A 54 0.66 14.37 1.58
N TRP A 55 1.81 14.20 2.22
CA TRP A 55 2.68 13.05 1.97
C TRP A 55 1.98 11.71 2.26
N ILE A 56 1.24 11.62 3.38
CA ILE A 56 0.44 10.42 3.72
C ILE A 56 -0.69 10.19 2.71
N GLY A 57 -1.36 11.26 2.24
CA GLY A 57 -2.41 11.16 1.22
C GLY A 57 -1.89 10.60 -0.10
N GLU A 58 -0.74 11.09 -0.59
CA GLU A 58 -0.06 10.56 -1.78
C GLU A 58 0.39 9.11 -1.58
N LEU A 59 0.90 8.79 -0.38
CA LEU A 59 1.31 7.43 -0.03
C LEU A 59 0.15 6.46 -0.10
N LEU A 60 -1.00 6.82 0.48
CA LEU A 60 -2.21 6.02 0.48
C LEU A 60 -2.72 5.80 -0.96
N HIS A 61 -2.69 6.82 -1.81
CA HIS A 61 -3.10 6.68 -3.21
C HIS A 61 -2.20 5.69 -3.98
N CYS A 62 -0.89 5.72 -3.72
CA CYS A 62 0.08 4.88 -4.39
C CYS A 62 0.14 3.46 -3.78
N ALA A 63 -0.46 2.46 -4.45
CA ALA A 63 -0.43 1.07 -3.99
C ALA A 63 0.99 0.47 -3.88
N MET A 64 1.92 0.90 -4.74
CA MET A 64 3.34 0.49 -4.65
C MET A 64 3.99 1.06 -3.37
N CYS A 65 3.68 2.31 -3.06
CA CYS A 65 4.22 3.01 -1.90
C CYS A 65 3.68 2.39 -0.61
N MET A 66 2.37 2.14 -0.53
CA MET A 66 1.79 1.38 0.57
C MET A 66 2.39 -0.03 0.67
N GLY A 67 2.59 -0.72 -0.46
CA GLY A 67 3.22 -2.04 -0.50
C GLY A 67 4.63 -2.05 0.12
N PHE A 68 5.42 -1.00 -0.13
CA PHE A 68 6.74 -0.83 0.50
C PHE A 68 6.66 -0.70 2.02
N TRP A 69 5.79 0.18 2.53
CA TRP A 69 5.65 0.43 3.96
C TRP A 69 5.01 -0.72 4.71
N VAL A 70 4.00 -1.37 4.11
CA VAL A 70 3.37 -2.56 4.67
C VAL A 70 4.35 -3.73 4.68
N GLY A 71 5.16 -3.91 3.62
CA GLY A 71 6.23 -4.92 3.59
C GLY A 71 7.27 -4.67 4.67
N MET A 72 7.77 -3.44 4.80
CA MET A 72 8.72 -3.07 5.83
C MET A 72 8.17 -3.28 7.25
N GLY A 73 6.91 -2.89 7.48
CA GLY A 73 6.22 -3.07 8.76
C GLY A 73 6.00 -4.54 9.09
N ALA A 74 5.48 -5.34 8.15
CA ALA A 74 5.30 -6.78 8.33
C ALA A 74 6.62 -7.50 8.60
N GLY A 75 7.69 -7.07 7.90
CA GLY A 75 9.08 -7.49 8.13
C GLY A 75 9.55 -7.21 9.56
N HIS A 76 9.23 -6.04 10.10
CA HIS A 76 9.66 -5.62 11.44
C HIS A 76 8.92 -6.35 12.57
N PHE A 77 7.62 -6.61 12.42
CA PHE A 77 6.80 -7.14 13.52
C PHE A 77 6.81 -8.66 13.64
N TRP A 78 6.72 -9.41 12.52
CA TRP A 78 6.33 -10.82 12.63
C TRP A 78 7.01 -11.79 11.67
N LEU A 79 7.43 -11.33 10.48
CA LEU A 79 8.07 -12.18 9.47
C LEU A 79 8.96 -11.32 8.59
N SER A 80 10.26 -11.28 8.87
CA SER A 80 11.25 -10.83 7.89
C SER A 80 11.77 -12.05 7.14
N PRO A 81 11.12 -12.47 6.02
CA PRO A 81 11.54 -13.66 5.29
C PRO A 81 12.99 -13.53 4.77
N THR A 82 13.44 -12.30 4.51
CA THR A 82 14.77 -12.03 3.97
C THR A 82 15.80 -11.66 5.03
N GLN A 83 15.40 -11.52 6.30
CA GLN A 83 16.21 -10.94 7.39
C GLN A 83 16.73 -9.52 7.09
N ASN A 84 16.24 -8.89 6.02
CA ASN A 84 16.63 -7.56 5.60
C ASN A 84 15.36 -6.75 5.30
N ILE A 85 15.00 -5.91 6.26
CA ILE A 85 13.78 -5.09 6.25
C ILE A 85 13.66 -4.26 4.96
N PHE A 86 14.78 -3.83 4.38
CA PHE A 86 14.77 -3.07 3.13
C PHE A 86 14.38 -3.94 1.93
N ILE A 87 14.86 -5.18 1.89
CA ILE A 87 14.51 -6.15 0.84
C ILE A 87 13.04 -6.54 0.97
N ASP A 88 12.54 -6.72 2.20
CA ASP A 88 11.11 -6.95 2.45
C ASP A 88 10.27 -5.79 1.91
N GLY A 89 10.66 -4.54 2.17
CA GLY A 89 10.00 -3.37 1.57
C GLY A 89 9.98 -3.40 0.04
N ILE A 90 11.12 -3.70 -0.60
CA ILE A 90 11.21 -3.79 -2.07
C ILE A 90 10.29 -4.89 -2.62
N LEU A 91 10.30 -6.08 -2.01
CA LEU A 91 9.44 -7.20 -2.40
C LEU A 91 7.96 -6.84 -2.25
N GLY A 92 7.58 -6.20 -1.13
CA GLY A 92 6.22 -5.71 -0.90
C GLY A 92 5.76 -4.71 -1.97
N SER A 93 6.64 -3.78 -2.36
CA SER A 93 6.37 -2.81 -3.44
C SER A 93 6.21 -3.48 -4.80
N ALA A 94 7.17 -4.31 -5.20
CA ALA A 94 7.18 -5.00 -6.48
C ALA A 94 5.96 -5.93 -6.64
N PHE A 95 5.60 -6.66 -5.58
CA PHE A 95 4.46 -7.57 -5.59
C PHE A 95 3.13 -6.83 -5.61
N SER A 96 3.02 -5.74 -4.82
CA SER A 96 1.83 -4.88 -4.84
C SER A 96 1.63 -4.25 -6.21
N TRP A 97 2.71 -3.85 -6.89
CA TRP A 97 2.63 -3.36 -8.26
C TRP A 97 2.17 -4.42 -9.25
N LEU A 98 2.79 -5.60 -9.22
CA LEU A 98 2.49 -6.68 -10.15
C LEU A 98 1.04 -7.12 -10.02
N LEU A 99 0.53 -7.22 -8.80
CA LEU A 99 -0.88 -7.58 -8.59
C LEU A 99 -1.82 -6.41 -8.88
N TYR A 100 -1.43 -5.17 -8.58
CA TYR A 100 -2.22 -3.99 -8.95
C TYR A 100 -2.39 -3.90 -10.46
N THR A 101 -1.33 -4.03 -11.25
CA THR A 101 -1.42 -4.01 -12.72
C THR A 101 -2.31 -5.14 -13.24
N ASN A 102 -2.16 -6.37 -12.72
CA ASN A 102 -3.01 -7.50 -13.11
C ASN A 102 -4.50 -7.30 -12.76
N LEU A 103 -4.81 -6.76 -11.57
CA LEU A 103 -6.19 -6.44 -11.18
C LEU A 103 -6.77 -5.29 -12.01
N TRP A 104 -5.97 -4.27 -12.30
CA TRP A 104 -6.40 -3.13 -13.09
C TRP A 104 -6.68 -3.54 -14.54
N THR A 105 -5.82 -4.36 -15.14
CA THR A 105 -6.05 -4.93 -16.47
C THR A 105 -7.35 -5.75 -16.52
N LYS A 106 -7.64 -6.55 -15.49
CA LYS A 106 -8.91 -7.32 -15.44
C LYS A 106 -10.15 -6.41 -15.32
N ASN A 107 -10.06 -5.34 -14.54
CA ASN A 107 -11.17 -4.38 -14.39
C ASN A 107 -11.41 -3.56 -15.67
N ILE A 108 -10.39 -3.28 -16.47
CA ILE A 108 -10.57 -2.63 -17.79
C ILE A 108 -11.28 -3.58 -18.74
N VAL A 109 -10.82 -4.83 -18.84
CA VAL A 109 -11.41 -5.84 -19.74
C VAL A 109 -12.89 -6.10 -19.42
N GLN A 110 -13.29 -6.04 -18.14
CA GLN A 110 -14.71 -6.18 -17.77
C GLN A 110 -15.56 -4.93 -18.09
N ASN A 111 -14.98 -3.73 -18.14
CA ASN A 111 -15.72 -2.50 -18.46
C ASN A 111 -15.82 -2.23 -19.97
N GLU A 112 -14.95 -2.81 -20.79
CA GLU A 112 -15.02 -2.68 -22.26
C GLU A 112 -15.82 -3.81 -22.94
N GLY A 113 -16.20 -4.86 -22.20
CA GLY A 113 -16.97 -6.00 -22.69
C GLY A 113 -18.47 -6.00 -22.32
N GLY A 114 -18.99 -4.88 -21.82
CA GLY A 114 -20.40 -4.71 -21.40
C GLY A 114 -21.18 -3.76 -22.30
#